data_AF-A0A7V2S3B5-F1
#
_entry.id   AF-A0A7V2S3B5-F1
#
_cell.length_a   1.000
_cell.length_b   1.000
_cell.length_c   1.000
_cell.angle_alpha   90.00
_cell.angle_beta   90.00
_cell.angle_gamma   90.00
#
_symmetry.space_group_name_H-M   'P 1'
#
loop_
_entity.id
_entity.type
_entity.pdbx_description
1 polymer ?
#
loop_
_entity_poly.entity_id
_entity_poly.type
_entity_poly.pdbx_seq_one_letter_code
_entity_poly.pdbx_strand_id
1 'polypeptide(L)'
;MAKKTAILVDGSFFLKRYRSINKIKRLDPQRTAKYLWEMCLKHLKQAKGEVYDLYRIFYYDCLPYDKKQHNPVTGKAVDFSKRTIINFRYNFWKN
;
A
#
# COMPACT_ATOMS: atom_id res chain seq x y z
N MET A 1 -20.59 -19.93 -14.79
CA MET A 1 -20.37 -19.18 -13.53
C MET A 1 -19.06 -18.40 -13.70
N ALA A 2 -19.02 -17.11 -13.34
CA ALA A 2 -17.79 -16.33 -13.47
C ALA A 2 -16.71 -16.89 -12.54
N LYS A 3 -15.45 -16.88 -13.01
CA LYS A 3 -14.32 -17.39 -12.25
C LYS A 3 -14.07 -16.44 -11.06
N LYS A 4 -13.97 -17.00 -9.85
CA LYS A 4 -13.67 -16.22 -8.65
C LYS A 4 -12.18 -15.92 -8.57
N THR A 5 -11.83 -14.68 -8.23
CA THR A 5 -10.43 -14.23 -8.11
C THR A 5 -10.18 -13.59 -6.75
N ALA A 6 -9.09 -14.03 -6.11
CA ALA A 6 -8.49 -13.33 -4.98
C ALA A 6 -7.30 -12.49 -5.47
N ILE A 7 -7.08 -11.32 -4.88
CA ILE A 7 -5.96 -10.43 -5.22
C ILE A 7 -5.10 -10.23 -3.98
N LEU A 8 -3.79 -10.48 -4.08
CA LEU A 8 -2.82 -10.16 -3.04
C LEU A 8 -2.04 -8.91 -3.44
N VAL A 9 -2.04 -7.91 -2.56
CA VAL A 9 -1.32 -6.64 -2.75
C VAL A 9 -0.15 -6.58 -1.78
N ASP A 10 1.07 -6.43 -2.33
CA ASP A 10 2.22 -5.96 -1.56
C ASP A 10 2.06 -4.45 -1.32
N GLY A 11 1.75 -4.08 -0.08
CA GLY A 11 1.43 -2.72 0.30
C GLY A 11 2.60 -1.75 0.18
N SER A 12 3.78 -2.15 0.65
CA SER A 12 4.97 -1.30 0.61
C SER A 12 5.45 -1.09 -0.83
N PHE A 13 5.36 -2.09 -1.69
CA PHE A 13 5.62 -1.94 -3.12
C PHE A 13 4.60 -1.01 -3.78
N PHE A 14 3.30 -1.25 -3.55
CA PHE A 14 2.21 -0.45 -4.09
C PHE A 14 2.38 1.04 -3.75
N LEU A 15 2.59 1.39 -2.47
CA LEU A 15 2.72 2.78 -2.04
C LEU A 15 3.89 3.50 -2.72
N LYS A 16 5.04 2.82 -2.88
CA LYS A 16 6.21 3.36 -3.60
C LYS A 16 5.89 3.61 -5.07
N ARG A 17 5.24 2.64 -5.76
CA ARG A 17 4.87 2.75 -7.18
C ARG A 17 3.80 3.80 -7.41
N TYR A 18 2.74 3.80 -6.61
CA TYR A 18 1.66 4.79 -6.68
C TYR A 18 2.20 6.21 -6.57
N ARG A 19 3.07 6.46 -5.59
CA ARG A 19 3.73 7.76 -5.41
C ARG A 19 4.60 8.15 -6.61
N SER A 20 5.42 7.22 -7.11
CA SER A 20 6.36 7.45 -8.20
C SER A 20 5.66 7.73 -9.53
N ILE A 21 4.70 6.87 -9.92
CA ILE A 21 3.98 6.98 -11.20
C ILE A 21 3.14 8.25 -11.24
N ASN A 22 2.43 8.56 -10.15
CA ASN A 22 1.57 9.75 -10.09
C ASN A 22 2.33 11.04 -9.71
N LYS A 23 3.65 10.97 -9.52
CA LYS A 23 4.52 12.11 -9.13
C LYS A 23 3.99 12.87 -7.90
N ILE A 24 3.46 12.15 -6.91
CA ILE A 24 2.84 12.72 -5.71
C ILE A 24 3.90 13.02 -4.65
N LYS A 25 3.95 14.27 -4.16
CA LYS A 25 4.86 14.66 -3.07
C LYS A 25 4.39 14.17 -1.70
N ARG A 26 3.09 14.29 -1.41
CA ARG A 26 2.46 13.86 -0.15
C ARG A 26 1.24 13.02 -0.46
N LEU A 27 1.24 11.78 0.03
CA LEU A 27 0.13 10.86 -0.17
C LEU A 27 -1.03 11.22 0.77
N ASP A 28 -2.23 11.15 0.23
CA ASP A 28 -3.48 11.22 0.98
C ASP A 28 -3.98 9.79 1.27
N PRO A 29 -4.20 9.40 2.54
CA PRO A 29 -4.52 8.01 2.90
C PRO A 29 -5.80 7.49 2.24
N GLN A 30 -6.89 8.26 2.35
CA GLN A 30 -8.21 7.92 1.84
C GLN A 30 -8.18 7.76 0.31
N ARG A 31 -7.61 8.74 -0.40
CA ARG A 31 -7.48 8.71 -1.85
C ARG A 31 -6.59 7.56 -2.32
N THR A 32 -5.51 7.28 -1.58
CA THR A 32 -4.60 6.18 -1.90
C THR A 32 -5.29 4.82 -1.74
N ALA A 33 -6.09 4.65 -0.67
CA ALA A 33 -6.85 3.41 -0.42
C ALA A 33 -7.94 3.21 -1.48
N LYS A 34 -8.69 4.28 -1.82
CA LYS A 34 -9.67 4.27 -2.90
C LYS A 34 -9.03 3.88 -4.24
N TYR A 35 -7.88 4.45 -4.57
CA TYR A 35 -7.17 4.11 -5.81
C TYR A 35 -6.70 2.65 -5.83
N LEU A 36 -6.20 2.12 -4.70
CA LEU A 36 -5.82 0.71 -4.59
C LEU A 36 -7.02 -0.19 -4.89
N TRP A 37 -8.17 0.09 -4.28
CA TRP A 37 -9.39 -0.67 -4.48
C TRP A 37 -9.88 -0.60 -5.93
N GLU A 38 -9.96 0.60 -6.52
CA GLU A 38 -10.33 0.79 -7.93
C GLU A 38 -9.38 0.04 -8.87
N MET A 39 -8.08 0.08 -8.57
CA MET A 39 -7.07 -0.67 -9.32
C MET A 39 -7.36 -2.17 -9.24
N CYS A 40 -7.64 -2.71 -8.06
CA CYS A 40 -7.98 -4.13 -7.90
C CYS A 40 -9.23 -4.52 -8.71
N LEU A 41 -10.27 -3.68 -8.72
CA LEU A 41 -11.47 -3.94 -9.53
C LEU A 41 -11.19 -3.90 -11.03
N LYS A 42 -10.33 -2.98 -11.49
CA LYS A 42 -9.91 -2.92 -12.90
C LYS A 42 -9.18 -4.20 -13.33
N HIS A 43 -8.43 -4.84 -12.44
CA HIS A 43 -7.74 -6.11 -12.73
C HIS A 43 -8.70 -7.30 -12.86
N LEU A 44 -9.98 -7.17 -12.50
CA LEU A 44 -10.97 -8.23 -12.75
C LEU A 44 -11.36 -8.34 -14.23
N LYS A 45 -11.01 -7.33 -15.04
CA LYS A 45 -11.19 -7.32 -16.50
C LYS A 45 -9.83 -7.52 -17.17
N GLN A 46 -9.67 -8.63 -17.88
CA GLN A 46 -8.41 -8.98 -18.56
C GLN A 46 -8.45 -8.62 -20.05
N ALA A 47 -7.28 -8.51 -20.68
CA ALA A 47 -7.15 -8.02 -22.05
C ALA A 47 -7.95 -8.82 -23.11
N LYS A 48 -8.22 -10.11 -22.85
CA LYS A 48 -9.00 -10.98 -23.74
C LYS A 48 -10.52 -10.91 -23.50
N GLY A 49 -11.00 -9.91 -22.76
CA GLY A 49 -12.42 -9.75 -22.43
C GLY A 49 -12.92 -10.68 -21.31
N GLU A 50 -12.03 -11.45 -20.68
CA GLU A 50 -12.40 -12.26 -19.52
C GLU A 50 -12.75 -11.36 -18.33
N VAL A 51 -13.87 -11.69 -17.68
CA VAL A 51 -14.36 -11.00 -16.47
C VAL A 51 -14.44 -12.00 -15.33
N TYR A 52 -13.91 -11.58 -14.18
CA TYR A 52 -13.81 -12.38 -12.96
C TYR A 52 -14.64 -11.76 -11.83
N ASP A 53 -15.17 -12.59 -10.94
CA ASP A 53 -15.83 -12.14 -9.72
C ASP A 53 -14.80 -11.92 -8.62
N LEU A 54 -14.88 -10.79 -7.92
CA LEU A 54 -14.02 -10.55 -6.77
C LEU A 54 -14.43 -11.45 -5.61
N TYR A 55 -13.51 -12.31 -5.17
CA TYR A 55 -13.66 -13.05 -3.92
C TYR A 55 -13.17 -12.23 -2.73
N ARG A 56 -11.90 -11.80 -2.76
CA ARG A 56 -11.27 -11.07 -1.66
C ARG A 56 -10.02 -10.32 -2.13
N ILE A 57 -9.76 -9.16 -1.52
CA ILE A 57 -8.47 -8.45 -1.62
C ILE A 57 -7.71 -8.70 -0.31
N PHE A 58 -6.50 -9.18 -0.41
CA PHE A 58 -5.55 -9.31 0.69
C PHE A 58 -4.52 -8.20 0.58
N TYR A 59 -4.38 -7.40 1.63
CA TYR A 59 -3.37 -6.36 1.73
C TYR A 59 -2.29 -6.80 2.70
N TYR A 60 -1.06 -6.96 2.21
CA TYR A 60 0.09 -7.38 3.01
C TYR A 60 1.05 -6.21 3.18
N ASP A 61 1.15 -5.68 4.40
CA ASP A 61 2.16 -4.72 4.81
C ASP A 61 2.42 -4.84 6.31
N CYS A 62 3.59 -4.41 6.76
CA CYS A 62 3.91 -4.35 8.18
C CYS A 62 3.39 -3.06 8.81
N LEU A 63 3.10 -3.14 10.12
CA LEU A 63 2.83 -1.93 10.91
C LEU A 63 4.03 -0.97 10.85
N PRO A 64 3.78 0.35 10.92
CA PRO A 64 4.86 1.33 10.92
C PRO A 64 5.80 1.08 12.10
N TYR A 65 7.11 1.04 11.81
CA TYR A 65 8.11 0.89 12.86
C TYR A 65 8.30 2.21 13.62
N ASP A 66 8.06 2.19 14.93
CA ASP A 66 7.97 3.38 15.79
C ASP A 66 9.01 3.40 16.93
N LYS A 67 10.04 2.56 16.86
CA LYS A 67 11.09 2.48 17.89
C LYS A 67 12.36 3.23 17.47
N LYS A 68 13.30 3.38 18.41
CA LYS A 68 14.65 3.90 18.18
C LYS A 68 15.61 2.75 17.87
N GLN A 69 16.55 2.97 16.95
CA GLN A 69 17.63 2.02 16.65
C GLN A 69 18.94 2.76 16.40
N HIS A 70 20.07 2.09 16.63
CA HIS A 70 21.38 2.62 16.26
C HIS A 70 21.71 2.26 14.82
N ASN A 71 22.19 3.25 14.05
CA ASN A 71 22.75 2.98 12.74
C ASN A 71 24.02 2.14 12.91
N PRO A 72 24.13 0.95 12.28
CA PRO A 72 25.23 0.02 12.53
C PRO A 72 26.59 0.51 12.02
N VAL A 73 26.62 1.48 11.10
CA VAL A 73 27.85 2.04 10.52
C VAL A 73 28.34 3.24 11.32
N THR A 74 27.43 4.13 11.71
CA THR A 74 27.78 5.42 12.35
C THR A 74 27.59 5.42 13.87
N GLY A 75 26.93 4.40 14.43
CA GLY A 75 26.56 4.34 15.85
C GLY A 75 25.47 5.33 16.27
N LYS A 76 25.03 6.25 15.39
CA LYS A 76 24.06 7.29 15.74
C LYS A 76 22.68 6.69 15.97
N ALA A 77 22.00 7.14 17.03
CA ALA A 77 20.61 6.78 17.29
C ALA A 77 19.68 7.45 16.25
N VAL A 78 18.83 6.64 15.63
CA VAL A 78 17.78 7.08 14.71
C VAL A 78 16.44 6.80 15.35
N ASP A 79 15.64 7.86 15.51
CA ASP A 79 14.28 7.78 16.02
C ASP A 79 13.30 7.65 14.86
N PHE A 80 12.78 6.43 14.64
CA PHE A 80 11.85 6.19 13.54
C PHE A 80 10.44 6.72 13.84
N SER A 81 10.05 6.84 15.13
CA SER A 81 8.75 7.37 15.57
C SER A 81 8.45 8.78 15.04
N LYS A 82 9.50 9.59 14.82
CA LYS A 82 9.38 11.00 14.43
C LYS A 82 9.18 11.21 12.93
N ARG A 83 9.11 10.14 12.13
CA ARG A 83 9.00 10.26 10.67
C ARG A 83 7.55 10.55 10.26
N THR A 84 7.37 11.56 9.40
CA THR A 84 6.06 11.96 8.85
C THR A 84 5.31 10.83 8.13
N ILE A 85 6.02 9.82 7.64
CA ILE A 85 5.43 8.64 6.98
C ILE A 85 4.61 7.75 7.92
N ILE A 86 4.88 7.78 9.23
CA ILE A 86 4.17 6.97 10.23
C ILE A 86 2.70 7.38 10.30
N ASN A 87 2.42 8.68 10.38
CA ASN A 87 1.06 9.21 10.42
C ASN A 87 0.27 8.82 9.17
N PHE A 88 0.90 8.90 7.99
CA PHE A 88 0.28 8.44 6.75
C PHE A 88 -0.08 6.95 6.84
N ARG A 89 0.84 6.08 7.23
CA ARG A 89 0.60 4.63 7.26
C ARG A 89 -0.48 4.23 8.26
N TYR A 90 -0.49 4.83 9.46
CA TYR A 90 -1.56 4.58 10.42
C TYR A 90 -2.92 5.03 9.91
N ASN A 91 -3.00 6.21 9.28
CA ASN A 91 -4.25 6.69 8.71
C ASN A 91 -4.67 5.87 7.50
N PHE A 92 -3.72 5.34 6.72
CA PHE A 92 -3.99 4.48 5.57
C PHE A 92 -4.62 3.16 6.01
N TRP A 93 -4.07 2.53 7.06
CA TRP A 93 -4.57 1.26 7.61
C TRP A 93 -5.98 1.35 8.23
N LYS A 94 -6.42 2.54 8.63
CA LYS A 94 -7.75 2.77 9.22
C LYS A 94 -8.90 2.88 8.19
N ASN A 95 -8.60 2.95 6.89
CA ASN A 95 -9.63 2.98 5.83
C ASN A 95 -10.02 1.58 5.40
#